data_AF-X1Q8F3-F1
#
_entry.id   AF-X1Q8F3-F1
#
_cell.length_a   1.000
_cell.length_b   1.000
_cell.length_c   1.000
_cell.angle_alpha   90.00
_cell.angle_beta   90.00
_cell.angle_gamma   90.00
#
_symmetry.space_group_name_H-M   'P 1'
#
loop_
_entity.id
_entity.type
_entity.pdbx_description
1 polymer ?
#
loop_
_entity_poly.entity_id
_entity_poly.type
_entity_poly.pdbx_seq_one_letter_code
_entity_poly.pdbx_strand_id
1 'polypeptide(L)'
;MSNLEHFAIMDIYYFHTPDTIIITLPTNNPCHLTCYYTDKTPRKHHTTRIIRGLEVPWGVYFCFVGWKAVEQNEAGDTLIHTFEIPEWSYCQT
;
A
#
# COMPACT_ATOMS: atom_id res chain seq x y z
N MET A 1 3.71 -14.78 27.82
CA MET A 1 3.51 -14.59 26.37
C MET A 1 2.61 -13.39 26.23
N SER A 2 3.12 -12.25 25.76
CA SER A 2 2.29 -11.05 25.56
C SER A 2 1.26 -11.33 24.48
N ASN A 3 -0.01 -11.10 24.80
CA ASN A 3 -1.12 -11.21 23.86
C ASN A 3 -0.90 -10.21 22.72
N LEU A 4 -0.47 -10.69 21.55
CA LEU A 4 -0.36 -9.87 20.35
C LEU A 4 -1.76 -9.71 19.73
N GLU A 5 -2.65 -8.99 20.42
CA GLU A 5 -4.06 -8.81 20.03
C GLU A 5 -4.25 -7.86 18.83
N HIS A 6 -3.21 -7.10 18.47
CA HIS A 6 -3.29 -6.09 17.43
C HIS A 6 -2.13 -6.23 16.44
N PHE A 7 -2.47 -6.25 15.16
CA PHE A 7 -1.51 -6.22 14.06
C PHE A 7 -1.04 -4.79 13.80
N ALA A 8 0.27 -4.62 13.63
CA ALA A 8 0.90 -3.37 13.25
C ALA A 8 2.10 -3.62 12.33
N ILE A 9 2.18 -2.81 11.27
CA ILE A 9 3.41 -2.59 10.52
C ILE A 9 4.20 -1.53 11.29
N MET A 10 5.43 -1.85 11.64
CA MET A 10 6.24 -1.04 12.55
C MET A 10 6.99 0.07 11.82
N ASP A 11 7.35 -0.16 10.57
CA ASP A 11 8.07 0.79 9.72
C ASP A 11 7.92 0.41 8.24
N ILE A 12 8.38 1.29 7.34
CA ILE A 12 8.47 1.01 5.90
C ILE A 12 9.82 1.49 5.37
N TYR A 13 10.62 0.58 4.84
CA TYR A 13 11.88 0.89 4.20
C TYR A 13 11.79 0.71 2.69
N TYR A 14 12.41 1.64 1.97
CA TYR A 14 12.52 1.61 0.51
C TYR A 14 13.98 1.59 0.11
N PHE A 15 14.34 0.64 -0.74
CA PHE A 15 15.64 0.60 -1.40
C PHE A 15 15.42 0.63 -2.91
N HIS A 16 15.85 1.73 -3.53
CA HIS A 16 15.73 1.91 -4.97
C HIS A 16 16.99 1.42 -5.68
N THR A 17 16.80 0.59 -6.69
CA THR A 17 17.80 0.30 -7.72
C THR A 17 17.46 1.08 -9.00
N PRO A 18 18.29 1.03 -10.06
CA PRO A 18 17.94 1.67 -11.33
C PRO A 18 16.59 1.23 -11.92
N ASP A 19 16.24 -0.05 -11.76
CA ASP A 19 15.12 -0.69 -12.46
C ASP A 19 14.06 -1.29 -11.52
N THR A 20 14.32 -1.32 -10.21
CA THR A 20 13.44 -1.94 -9.22
C THR A 20 13.37 -1.14 -7.93
N ILE A 21 12.31 -1.36 -7.16
CA ILE A 21 12.21 -0.94 -5.77
C ILE A 21 12.01 -2.16 -4.88
N ILE A 22 12.79 -2.22 -3.80
CA ILE A 22 12.65 -3.22 -2.75
C ILE A 22 11.98 -2.54 -1.57
N ILE A 23 10.83 -3.07 -1.15
CA ILE A 23 10.09 -2.60 0.02
C ILE A 23 10.27 -3.62 1.14
N THR A 24 10.70 -3.15 2.31
CA THR A 24 10.83 -3.98 3.51
C THR A 24 9.88 -3.49 4.60
N LEU A 25 9.04 -4.40 5.11
CA LEU A 25 8.06 -4.14 6.15
C LEU A 25 8.32 -5.03 7.37
N PRO A 26 8.72 -4.49 8.53
CA PRO A 26 8.66 -5.20 9.80
C PRO A 26 7.25 -5.17 10.40
N THR A 27 6.79 -6.29 10.96
CA THR A 27 5.52 -6.43 11.69
C THR A 27 5.75 -6.84 13.12
N ASN A 28 4.79 -6.55 14.00
CA ASN A 28 4.84 -6.96 15.42
C ASN A 28 4.38 -8.41 15.65
N ASN A 29 3.76 -9.04 14.65
CA ASN A 29 3.23 -10.40 14.66
C ASN A 29 3.73 -11.17 13.44
N PRO A 30 4.13 -12.45 13.57
CA PRO A 30 4.36 -13.28 12.40
C PRO A 30 3.08 -13.38 11.56
N CYS A 31 3.16 -13.02 10.28
CA CYS A 31 2.04 -13.10 9.35
C CYS A 31 2.52 -13.25 7.91
N HIS A 32 1.59 -13.41 6.98
CA HIS A 32 1.86 -13.36 5.55
C HIS A 32 1.27 -12.10 4.94
N LEU A 33 2.07 -11.34 4.19
CA LEU A 33 1.65 -10.11 3.53
C LEU A 33 1.72 -10.23 2.00
N THR A 34 0.71 -9.68 1.33
CA THR A 34 0.70 -9.44 -0.11
C THR A 34 0.71 -7.95 -0.37
N CYS A 35 1.66 -7.46 -1.17
CA CYS A 35 1.77 -6.05 -1.53
C CYS A 35 0.95 -5.76 -2.79
N TYR A 36 0.03 -4.80 -2.71
CA TYR A 36 -0.71 -4.29 -3.86
C TYR A 36 -0.19 -2.91 -4.22
N TYR A 37 0.22 -2.73 -5.48
CA TYR A 37 0.83 -1.49 -5.95
C TYR A 37 0.31 -1.07 -7.33
N THR A 38 0.46 0.21 -7.69
CA THR A 38 0.08 0.72 -9.02
C THR A 38 0.99 1.86 -9.44
N ASP A 39 1.33 1.90 -10.73
CA ASP A 39 2.04 3.01 -11.38
C ASP A 39 1.06 4.04 -11.97
N LYS A 40 -0.26 3.82 -11.81
CA LYS A 40 -1.30 4.70 -12.34
C LYS A 40 -1.77 5.63 -11.23
N THR A 41 -1.73 6.93 -11.52
CA THR A 41 -2.25 7.94 -10.59
C THR A 41 -3.71 7.62 -10.24
N PRO A 42 -4.06 7.53 -8.94
CA PRO A 42 -5.42 7.23 -8.52
C PRO A 42 -6.38 8.32 -9.01
N ARG A 43 -7.53 7.91 -9.52
CA ARG A 43 -8.56 8.85 -9.96
C ARG A 43 -9.25 9.44 -8.74
N LYS A 44 -9.15 10.75 -8.59
CA LYS A 44 -9.81 11.50 -7.53
C LYS A 44 -11.25 11.83 -7.92
N HIS A 45 -12.21 11.37 -7.13
CA HIS A 45 -13.62 11.68 -7.31
C HIS A 45 -14.07 12.66 -6.24
N HIS A 46 -14.55 13.82 -6.69
CA HIS A 46 -15.20 14.79 -5.82
C HIS A 46 -16.67 14.40 -5.69
N THR A 47 -17.12 14.23 -4.45
CA THR A 47 -18.54 13.99 -4.16
C THR A 47 -19.18 15.26 -3.65
N THR A 48 -20.39 15.48 -4.13
CA THR A 48 -21.25 16.54 -3.67
C THR A 48 -22.45 15.94 -2.95
N ARG A 49 -23.02 16.71 -2.03
CA ARG A 49 -24.24 16.38 -1.32
C ARG A 49 -25.19 17.55 -1.46
N ILE A 50 -26.48 17.26 -1.59
CA ILE A 50 -27.51 18.29 -1.52
C ILE A 50 -27.91 18.49 -0.05
N ILE A 51 -27.77 19.72 0.45
CA ILE A 51 -28.26 20.15 1.76
C ILE A 51 -29.22 21.31 1.55
N ARG A 52 -30.49 21.12 1.90
CA ARG A 52 -31.55 22.15 1.76
C ARG A 52 -31.63 22.75 0.34
N GLY A 53 -31.43 21.91 -0.68
CA GLY A 53 -31.47 22.34 -2.08
C GLY A 53 -30.17 22.96 -2.61
N LEU A 54 -29.14 23.12 -1.77
CA LEU A 54 -27.82 23.59 -2.19
C LEU A 54 -26.85 22.40 -2.35
N GLU A 55 -26.17 22.33 -3.49
CA GLU A 55 -25.08 21.38 -3.72
C GLU A 55 -23.82 21.85 -2.98
N VAL A 56 -23.33 21.03 -2.06
CA VAL A 56 -22.13 21.32 -1.25
C VAL A 56 -21.07 20.23 -1.41
N PRO A 57 -19.77 20.55 -1.34
CA PRO A 57 -18.70 19.55 -1.28
C PRO A 57 -18.86 18.69 -0.01
N TRP A 58 -18.85 17.37 -0.15
CA TRP A 58 -19.06 16.44 0.97
C TRP A 58 -17.82 15.59 1.27
N GLY A 59 -17.11 15.18 0.23
CA GLY A 59 -15.93 14.35 0.41
C GLY A 59 -15.21 14.04 -0.89
N VAL A 60 -14.04 13.43 -0.75
CA VAL A 60 -13.25 12.91 -1.85
C VAL A 60 -13.04 11.42 -1.61
N TYR A 61 -13.22 10.62 -2.65
CA TYR A 61 -12.73 9.24 -2.65
C TYR A 61 -11.78 9.03 -3.83
N PHE A 62 -10.90 8.04 -3.71
CA PHE A 62 -9.90 7.69 -4.71
C PHE A 62 -10.25 6.34 -5.32
N CYS A 63 -10.15 6.23 -6.64
CA CYS A 63 -10.34 4.98 -7.37
C CYS A 63 -9.03 4.57 -8.04
N PHE A 64 -8.54 3.38 -7.71
CA PHE A 64 -7.35 2.79 -8.32
C PHE A 64 -7.81 1.97 -9.54
N VAL A 65 -7.51 2.45 -10.75
CA VAL A 65 -8.03 1.89 -12.00
C VAL A 65 -7.38 0.53 -12.36
N GLY A 66 -6.21 0.26 -11.82
CA GLY A 66 -5.53 -1.02 -11.92
C GLY A 66 -4.47 -1.13 -10.84
N TRP A 67 -4.18 -2.36 -10.41
CA TRP A 67 -3.15 -2.67 -9.42
C TRP A 67 -2.48 -3.99 -9.82
N LYS A 68 -1.25 -4.16 -9.36
CA LYS A 68 -0.47 -5.39 -9.43
C LYS A 68 -0.28 -5.91 -8.00
N ALA A 69 -0.26 -7.23 -7.85
CA ALA A 69 0.01 -7.89 -6.57
C ALA A 69 1.40 -8.54 -6.62
N VAL A 70 2.16 -8.39 -5.54
CA VAL A 70 3.46 -9.03 -5.32
C VAL A 70 3.40 -9.74 -3.99
N GLU A 71 3.73 -11.03 -4.00
CA GLU A 71 3.83 -11.81 -2.78
C GLU A 71 5.12 -11.47 -2.03
N GLN A 72 5.13 -11.64 -0.71
CA GLN A 72 6.39 -11.56 0.04
C GLN A 72 7.38 -12.62 -0.44
N ASN A 73 8.68 -12.29 -0.40
CA ASN A 73 9.72 -13.23 -0.80
C ASN A 73 9.96 -14.33 0.23
N GLU A 74 9.62 -14.08 1.50
CA GLU A 74 9.81 -15.03 2.58
C GLU A 74 8.72 -16.10 2.61
N ALA A 75 9.09 -17.33 2.95
CA ALA A 75 8.13 -18.43 3.04
C ALA A 75 7.32 -18.38 4.35
N GLY A 76 5.99 -18.47 4.23
CA GLY A 76 5.07 -18.59 5.37
C GLY A 76 4.88 -17.29 6.15
N ASP A 77 4.60 -17.42 7.45
CA ASP A 77 4.39 -16.27 8.34
C ASP A 77 5.73 -15.77 8.91
N THR A 78 6.06 -14.50 8.68
CA THR A 78 7.31 -13.88 9.12
C THR A 78 7.08 -12.54 9.81
N LEU A 79 8.11 -12.02 10.47
CA LEU A 79 8.11 -10.68 11.09
C LEU A 79 8.69 -9.59 10.18
N ILE A 80 9.32 -10.01 9.07
CA ILE A 80 9.97 -9.14 8.10
C ILE A 80 9.52 -9.63 6.73
N HIS A 81 8.96 -8.73 5.95
CA HIS A 81 8.41 -9.00 4.62
C HIS A 81 9.18 -8.15 3.61
N THR A 82 9.72 -8.79 2.58
CA THR A 82 10.34 -8.10 1.46
C THR A 82 9.54 -8.29 0.18
N PHE A 83 9.40 -7.20 -0.59
CA PHE A 83 8.73 -7.19 -1.88
C PHE A 83 9.67 -6.59 -2.92
N GLU A 84 9.91 -7.30 -4.01
CA GLU A 84 10.62 -6.78 -5.16
C GLU A 84 9.62 -6.37 -6.24
N ILE A 85 9.51 -5.07 -6.48
CA ILE A 85 8.64 -4.53 -7.53
C ILE A 85 9.50 -4.29 -8.79
N PRO A 86 9.29 -5.07 -9.86
CA PRO A 86 10.04 -4.92 -11.10
C PRO A 86 9.59 -3.71 -11.91
N GLU A 87 10.51 -3.17 -12.72
CA GLU A 87 10.27 -2.07 -13.66
C GLU A 87 9.81 -0.76 -13.00
N TRP A 88 10.17 -0.54 -11.73
CA TRP A 88 9.92 0.72 -11.03
C TRP A 88 11.16 1.61 -11.13
N SER A 89 11.25 2.36 -12.23
CA SER A 89 12.40 3.23 -12.48
C SER A 89 12.50 4.35 -11.42
N TYR A 90 13.73 4.77 -11.11
CA TYR A 90 14.01 5.83 -10.14
C TYR A 90 13.19 7.10 -10.43
N CYS A 91 12.56 7.67 -9.40
CA CYS A 91 11.67 8.84 -9.45
C CYS A 91 10.31 8.68 -10.16
N GLN A 92 9.77 7.46 -10.30
CA GLN A 92 8.34 7.30 -10.56
C GLN A 92 7.52 7.39 -9.27
N THR A 93 6.50 8.27 -9.27
CA THR A 93 5.54 8.54 -8.18
C THR A 93 4.17 7.99 -8.48
#